data_AF-A0A5M3XN60-F1
#
_entry.id   AF-A0A5M3XN60-F1
#
_cell.length_a   1.000
_cell.length_b   1.000
_cell.length_c   1.000
_cell.angle_alpha   90.00
_cell.angle_beta   90.00
_cell.angle_gamma   90.00
#
_symmetry.space_group_name_H-M   'P 1'
#
loop_
_entity.id
_entity.type
_entity.pdbx_description
1 polymer ?
#
loop_
_entity_poly.entity_id
_entity_poly.type
_entity_poly.pdbx_seq_one_letter_code
_entity_poly.pdbx_strand_id
1 'polypeptide(L)'
;MLPRRPGSRLPFGFLITIGFVVVILACSTVALGIPATEIGTRVAVIAAVVGLFGAWARHMGAALVTAVMAWFFATGFLVNAAGLLTFVGQDFIRLTVLLGASITGGAYGVRARRRAAFAAIALAVTEE
;
A
#
# COMPACT_ATOMS: atom_id res chain seq x y z
N MET A 1 8.40 22.18 -32.45
CA MET A 1 8.63 21.86 -31.03
C MET A 1 7.29 21.80 -30.32
N LEU A 2 6.74 20.60 -30.11
CA LEU A 2 5.50 20.44 -29.33
C LEU A 2 5.82 20.43 -27.83
N PRO A 3 5.05 21.12 -26.98
CA PRO A 3 5.29 21.13 -25.54
C PRO A 3 5.02 19.74 -24.96
N ARG A 4 6.03 19.17 -24.27
CA ARG A 4 5.85 17.99 -23.42
C ARG A 4 4.82 18.37 -22.35
N ARG A 5 3.60 17.81 -22.44
CA ARG A 5 2.68 17.81 -21.30
C ARG A 5 3.43 17.19 -20.12
N PRO A 6 3.66 17.92 -19.00
CA PRO A 6 4.13 17.27 -17.79
C PRO A 6 2.98 16.35 -17.37
N GLY A 7 3.12 15.05 -17.66
CA GLY A 7 2.19 14.06 -17.14
C GLY A 7 2.22 14.20 -15.63
N SER A 8 1.14 14.70 -15.05
CA SER A 8 0.98 15.00 -13.63
C SER A 8 1.01 13.71 -12.82
N ARG A 9 2.19 13.11 -12.69
CA ARG A 9 2.44 12.11 -11.65
C ARG A 9 2.38 12.88 -10.35
N LEU A 10 1.49 12.47 -9.46
CA LEU A 10 1.41 13.05 -8.12
C LEU A 10 2.82 13.10 -7.50
N PRO A 11 3.22 14.22 -6.89
CA PRO A 11 4.51 14.31 -6.23
C PRO A 11 4.68 13.19 -5.22
N PHE A 12 5.90 12.65 -5.12
CA PHE A 12 6.21 11.56 -4.18
C PHE A 12 5.74 11.86 -2.75
N GLY A 13 5.92 13.10 -2.27
CA GLY A 13 5.45 13.53 -0.96
C GLY A 13 3.93 13.41 -0.79
N PHE A 14 3.14 13.76 -1.81
CA PHE A 14 1.68 13.63 -1.76
C PHE A 14 1.23 12.17 -1.65
N LEU A 15 1.91 11.25 -2.35
CA LEU A 15 1.63 9.82 -2.25
C LEU A 15 1.89 9.29 -0.83
N ILE A 16 2.96 9.76 -0.17
CA ILE A 16 3.24 9.37 1.23
C ILE A 16 2.14 9.88 2.15
N THR A 17 1.71 11.15 2.00
CA THR A 17 0.64 11.72 2.82
C THR A 17 -0.67 10.93 2.66
N ILE A 18 -1.03 10.58 1.42
CA ILE A 18 -2.22 9.76 1.17
C ILE A 18 -2.06 8.37 1.79
N GLY A 19 -0.90 7.72 1.60
CA GLY A 19 -0.61 6.42 2.19
C GLY A 19 -0.73 6.45 3.73
N PHE A 20 -0.23 7.50 4.36
CA PHE A 20 -0.34 7.72 5.80
C PHE A 20 -1.80 7.82 6.26
N VAL A 21 -2.62 8.66 5.62
CA VAL A 21 -4.04 8.82 5.95
C VAL A 21 -4.80 7.51 5.76
N VAL A 22 -4.55 6.79 4.66
CA VAL A 22 -5.16 5.48 4.39
C VAL A 22 -4.83 4.48 5.48
N VAL A 23 -3.57 4.41 5.90
CA VAL A 23 -3.12 3.50 6.95
C VAL A 23 -3.77 3.82 8.30
N ILE A 24 -3.83 5.11 8.68
CA ILE A 24 -4.50 5.52 9.93
C ILE A 24 -5.97 5.10 9.91
N LEU A 25 -6.69 5.45 8.85
CA LEU A 25 -8.11 5.12 8.73
C LEU A 25 -8.34 3.61 8.74
N ALA A 26 -7.48 2.83 8.07
CA ALA A 26 -7.54 1.38 8.08
C ALA A 26 -7.27 0.81 9.48
N CYS A 27 -6.26 1.32 10.20
CA CYS A 27 -5.99 0.91 11.57
C CYS A 27 -7.13 1.27 12.51
N SER A 28 -7.70 2.47 12.42
CA SER A 28 -8.85 2.88 13.24
C SER A 28 -10.09 2.04 12.98
N THR A 29 -10.42 1.77 11.71
CA THR A 29 -11.58 0.94 11.36
C THR A 29 -11.41 -0.50 11.80
N VAL A 30 -10.22 -1.09 11.63
CA VAL A 30 -9.91 -2.44 12.08
C VAL A 30 -9.94 -2.55 13.61
N ALA A 31 -9.43 -1.54 14.32
CA ALA A 31 -9.44 -1.51 15.78
C ALA A 31 -10.88 -1.50 16.34
N LEU A 32 -11.80 -0.80 15.68
CA LEU A 32 -13.20 -0.71 16.07
C LEU A 32 -14.03 -1.93 15.64
N GLY A 33 -13.72 -2.53 14.49
CA GLY A 33 -14.54 -3.57 13.88
C GLY A 33 -14.13 -5.01 14.20
N ILE A 34 -12.86 -5.26 14.52
CA ILE A 34 -12.34 -6.64 14.71
C ILE A 34 -11.89 -6.80 16.17
N PRO A 35 -12.24 -7.88 16.88
CA PRO A 35 -11.77 -8.13 18.26
C PRO A 35 -10.24 -8.19 18.37
N ALA A 36 -9.69 -7.80 19.53
CA ALA A 36 -8.24 -7.82 19.77
C ALA A 36 -7.64 -9.24 19.83
N THR A 37 -8.48 -10.25 20.05
CA THR A 37 -8.10 -11.67 20.05
C THR A 37 -7.76 -12.19 18.65
N GLU A 38 -8.26 -11.56 17.59
CA GLU A 38 -8.08 -11.99 16.20
C GLU A 38 -6.94 -11.25 15.49
N ILE A 39 -5.72 -11.41 16.00
CA ILE A 39 -4.56 -10.68 15.46
C ILE A 39 -4.29 -11.04 14.00
N GLY A 40 -4.48 -12.30 13.61
CA GLY A 40 -4.31 -12.75 12.22
C GLY A 40 -5.22 -12.02 11.24
N THR A 41 -6.50 -11.89 11.58
CA THR A 41 -7.51 -11.19 10.76
C THR A 41 -7.17 -9.71 10.62
N ARG A 42 -6.78 -9.05 11.72
CA ARG A 42 -6.37 -7.64 11.71
C ARG A 42 -5.18 -7.39 10.78
N VAL A 43 -4.14 -8.24 10.86
CA VAL A 43 -2.94 -8.12 10.01
C VAL A 43 -3.27 -8.39 8.54
N ALA A 44 -4.13 -9.37 8.25
CA ALA A 44 -4.54 -9.68 6.88
C ALA A 44 -5.28 -8.51 6.22
N VAL A 45 -6.19 -7.84 6.94
CA VAL A 45 -6.91 -6.67 6.43
C VAL A 45 -5.95 -5.51 6.14
N ILE A 46 -5.03 -5.20 7.05
CA ILE A 46 -4.04 -4.14 6.83
C ILE A 46 -3.11 -4.48 5.65
N ALA A 47 -2.69 -5.74 5.51
CA ALA A 47 -1.90 -6.19 4.37
C ALA A 47 -2.63 -6.01 3.03
N ALA A 48 -3.93 -6.32 3.00
CA ALA A 48 -4.77 -6.10 1.81
C ALA A 48 -4.84 -4.60 1.45
N VAL A 49 -5.05 -3.72 2.43
CA VAL A 49 -5.09 -2.26 2.22
C VAL A 49 -3.76 -1.73 1.69
N VAL A 50 -2.64 -2.16 2.27
CA VAL A 50 -1.29 -1.76 1.82
C VAL A 50 -1.01 -2.27 0.40
N GLY A 51 -1.42 -3.50 0.07
CA GLY A 51 -1.31 -4.06 -1.28
C GLY A 51 -2.14 -3.28 -2.32
N LEU A 52 -3.40 -2.95 -1.99
CA LEU A 52 -4.28 -2.12 -2.81
C LEU A 52 -3.69 -0.72 -3.03
N PHE A 53 -3.17 -0.11 -1.97
CA PHE A 53 -2.50 1.18 -2.08
C PHE A 53 -1.26 1.10 -2.98
N GLY A 54 -0.44 0.05 -2.86
CA GLY A 54 0.71 -0.17 -3.73
C GLY A 54 0.32 -0.30 -5.20
N ALA A 55 -0.77 -1.03 -5.48
CA ALA A 55 -1.31 -1.19 -6.83
C ALA A 55 -1.83 0.14 -7.42
N TRP A 56 -2.47 0.96 -6.60
CA TRP A 56 -3.03 2.26 -6.99
C TRP A 56 -1.95 3.34 -7.18
N ALA A 57 -1.04 3.47 -6.21
CA ALA A 57 0.01 4.48 -6.20
C ALA A 57 1.02 4.28 -7.35
N ARG A 58 1.19 3.04 -7.84
CA ARG A 58 2.10 2.67 -8.94
C ARG A 58 3.54 3.18 -8.73
N HIS A 59 3.94 3.36 -7.47
CA HIS A 59 5.24 3.87 -7.06
C HIS A 59 5.78 3.01 -5.92
N MET A 60 6.72 2.11 -6.23
CA MET A 60 7.27 1.14 -5.28
C MET A 60 7.79 1.80 -4.00
N GLY A 61 8.50 2.93 -4.11
CA GLY A 61 9.01 3.65 -2.93
C GLY A 61 7.90 4.16 -2.00
N ALA A 62 6.75 4.60 -2.55
CA ALA A 62 5.66 5.11 -1.73
C ALA A 62 4.90 3.95 -1.08
N ALA A 63 4.75 2.83 -1.80
CA ALA A 63 4.17 1.59 -1.28
C ALA A 63 4.99 1.02 -0.12
N LEU A 64 6.32 0.98 -0.25
CA LEU A 64 7.22 0.50 0.80
C LEU A 64 7.18 1.39 2.06
N VAL A 65 7.27 2.72 1.88
CA VAL A 65 7.15 3.66 3.00
C VAL A 65 5.80 3.49 3.71
N THR A 66 4.72 3.32 2.94
CA THR A 66 3.38 3.09 3.49
C THR A 66 3.30 1.76 4.25
N ALA A 67 3.95 0.69 3.75
CA ALA A 67 4.01 -0.60 4.43
C ALA A 67 4.77 -0.51 5.77
N VAL A 68 5.87 0.23 5.81
CA VAL A 68 6.62 0.48 7.05
C VAL A 68 5.78 1.28 8.05
N MET A 69 5.08 2.31 7.61
CA MET A 69 4.17 3.08 8.48
C MET A 69 3.03 2.19 9.01
N ALA A 70 2.43 1.37 8.14
CA ALA A 70 1.41 0.40 8.54
C ALA A 70 1.92 -0.59 9.58
N TRP A 71 3.19 -1.02 9.48
CA TRP A 71 3.80 -1.89 10.48
C TRP A 71 3.96 -1.21 11.85
N PHE A 72 4.39 0.06 11.89
CA PHE A 72 4.45 0.82 13.14
C PHE A 72 3.09 0.94 13.82
N PHE A 73 2.04 1.27 13.06
CA PHE A 73 0.68 1.35 13.60
C PHE A 73 0.11 -0.02 13.99
N ALA A 74 0.33 -1.05 13.18
CA ALA A 74 -0.12 -2.40 13.51
C ALA A 74 0.51 -2.89 14.82
N THR A 75 1.81 -2.68 15.00
CA THR A 75 2.53 -3.16 16.18
C THR A 75 2.24 -2.31 17.42
N GLY A 76 2.27 -0.98 17.29
CA GLY A 76 2.14 -0.06 18.41
C GLY A 76 0.71 0.28 18.83
N PHE A 77 -0.29 0.13 17.95
CA PHE A 77 -1.69 0.49 18.23
C PHE A 77 -2.63 -0.70 18.12
N LEU A 78 -2.46 -1.54 17.10
CA LEU A 78 -3.42 -2.59 16.76
C LEU A 78 -3.20 -3.89 17.52
N VAL A 79 -1.95 -4.20 17.87
CA VAL A 79 -1.57 -5.41 18.61
C VAL A 79 -1.30 -5.08 20.06
N ASN A 80 -0.55 -4.02 20.34
CA ASN A 80 -0.25 -3.61 21.69
C ASN A 80 -1.12 -2.41 22.08
N ALA A 81 -2.33 -2.66 22.57
CA ALA A 81 -3.28 -1.63 22.99
C ALA A 81 -2.75 -0.72 24.13
N ALA A 82 -1.59 -1.04 24.70
CA ALA A 82 -0.86 -0.23 25.68
C ALA A 82 0.04 0.86 25.07
N GLY A 83 0.19 0.94 23.74
CA GLY A 83 1.04 1.94 23.09
C GLY A 83 2.55 1.69 23.21
N LEU A 84 2.94 0.52 23.72
CA LEU A 84 4.35 0.15 23.89
C LEU A 84 4.87 -0.53 22.62
N LEU A 85 5.92 0.05 22.03
CA LEU A 85 6.61 -0.50 20.87
C LEU A 85 7.54 -1.64 21.32
N THR A 86 6.98 -2.81 21.64
CA THR A 86 7.75 -4.00 21.96
C THR A 86 8.12 -4.73 20.68
N PHE A 87 9.41 -4.77 20.36
CA PHE A 87 9.91 -5.52 19.20
C PHE A 87 10.17 -6.97 19.59
N VAL A 88 9.19 -7.84 19.37
CA VAL A 88 9.33 -9.29 19.58
C VAL A 88 9.56 -9.95 18.22
N GLY A 89 10.22 -11.11 18.17
CA GLY A 89 10.54 -11.82 16.92
C GLY A 89 9.34 -12.06 15.99
N GLN A 90 8.13 -12.24 16.54
CA GLN A 90 6.91 -12.38 15.76
C GLN A 90 6.48 -11.10 15.00
N ASP A 91 6.91 -9.91 15.45
CA ASP A 91 6.57 -8.64 14.79
C ASP A 91 7.34 -8.45 13.49
N PHE A 92 8.53 -9.04 13.37
CA PHE A 92 9.30 -9.06 12.13
C PHE A 92 8.64 -9.93 11.05
N ILE A 93 7.89 -10.97 11.43
CA ILE A 93 7.11 -11.78 10.48
C ILE A 93 5.96 -10.95 9.89
N ARG A 94 5.35 -10.07 10.68
CA ARG A 94 4.30 -9.16 10.18
C ARG A 94 4.87 -8.12 9.23
N LEU A 95 6.08 -7.63 9.50
CA LEU A 95 6.80 -6.73 8.58
C LEU A 95 7.05 -7.39 7.23
N THR A 96 7.57 -8.63 7.20
CA THR A 96 7.84 -9.32 5.93
C THR A 96 6.56 -9.59 5.15
N VAL A 97 5.46 -9.92 5.82
CA VAL A 97 4.13 -10.06 5.18
C VAL A 97 3.65 -8.74 4.57
N LEU A 98 3.75 -7.62 5.30
CA LEU A 98 3.33 -6.31 4.82
C LEU A 98 4.18 -5.82 3.65
N LEU A 99 5.50 -6.04 3.72
CA LEU A 99 6.42 -5.74 2.62
C LEU A 99 6.08 -6.60 1.40
N GLY A 100 5.87 -7.90 1.57
CA GLY A 100 5.47 -8.82 0.50
C GLY A 100 4.15 -8.40 -0.17
N ALA A 101 3.14 -8.04 0.63
CA ALA A 101 1.85 -7.53 0.12
C ALA A 101 2.01 -6.21 -0.65
N SER A 102 2.84 -5.29 -0.17
CA SER A 102 3.12 -4.02 -0.84
C SER A 102 3.84 -4.20 -2.19
N ILE A 103 4.80 -5.14 -2.23
CA ILE A 103 5.60 -5.45 -3.41
C ILE A 103 4.73 -6.14 -4.46
N THR A 104 3.95 -7.15 -4.06
CA THR A 104 3.03 -7.85 -4.96
C THR A 104 1.98 -6.91 -5.52
N GLY A 105 1.31 -6.12 -4.67
CA GLY A 105 0.34 -5.11 -5.10
C GLY A 105 0.94 -4.09 -6.06
N GLY A 106 2.10 -3.53 -5.73
CA GLY A 106 2.80 -2.59 -6.60
C GLY A 106 3.25 -3.19 -7.94
N ALA A 107 3.71 -4.45 -7.95
CA ALA A 107 4.06 -5.17 -9.17
C ALA A 107 2.83 -5.38 -10.09
N TYR A 108 1.69 -5.76 -9.51
CA TYR A 108 0.42 -5.87 -10.25
C TYR A 108 -0.02 -4.52 -10.84
N GLY A 109 0.06 -3.44 -10.05
CA GLY A 109 -0.28 -2.08 -10.51
C GLY A 109 0.58 -1.59 -11.68
N VAL A 110 1.89 -1.87 -11.64
CA VAL A 110 2.81 -1.54 -12.74
C VAL A 110 2.51 -2.38 -13.99
N ARG A 111 2.22 -3.68 -13.82
CA ARG A 111 1.91 -4.59 -14.94
C ARG A 111 0.57 -4.26 -15.61
N ALA A 112 -0.45 -3.91 -14.83
CA ALA A 112 -1.76 -3.50 -15.34
C ALA A 112 -1.67 -2.22 -16.19
N ARG A 113 -0.87 -1.24 -15.76
CA ARG A 113 -0.61 -0.02 -16.55
C ARG A 113 0.05 -0.33 -17.89
N ARG A 114 1.02 -1.25 -17.92
CA ARG A 114 1.69 -1.67 -19.16
C ARG A 114 0.69 -2.35 -20.11
N ARG A 115 -0.18 -3.23 -19.60
CA ARG A 115 -1.23 -3.87 -20.42
C ARG A 115 -2.21 -2.86 -21.02
N ALA A 116 -2.69 -1.91 -20.22
CA ALA A 116 -3.59 -0.87 -20.70
C ALA A 116 -2.94 0.03 -21.77
N ALA A 117 -1.65 0.36 -21.62
CA ALA A 117 -0.91 1.12 -22.62
C ALA A 117 -0.71 0.33 -23.93
N PHE A 118 -0.40 -0.96 -23.83
CA PHE A 118 -0.28 -1.84 -25.00
C PHE A 118 -1.62 -2.02 -25.73
N ALA A 119 -2.72 -2.19 -25.01
CA ALA A 119 -4.06 -2.30 -25.60
C ALA A 119 -4.47 -1.00 -26.33
N ALA A 120 -4.17 0.16 -25.75
CA ALA A 120 -4.44 1.46 -26.38
C ALA A 120 -3.61 1.67 -27.66
N ILE A 121 -2.34 1.23 -27.69
CA ILE A 121 -1.50 1.28 -28.89
C ILE A 121 -2.04 0.33 -29.96
N ALA A 122 -2.44 -0.89 -29.59
CA ALA A 122 -2.99 -1.86 -30.53
C ALA A 122 -4.27 -1.36 -31.21
N LEU A 123 -5.16 -0.71 -30.45
CA LEU A 123 -6.38 -0.10 -31.00
C LEU A 123 -6.07 1.08 -31.94
N ALA A 124 -5.10 1.93 -31.60
CA ALA A 124 -4.69 3.05 -32.44
C ALA A 124 -4.03 2.59 -33.76
N VAL A 125 -3.35 1.44 -33.76
CA VAL A 125 -2.75 0.86 -34.98
C VAL A 125 -3.79 0.19 -35.89
N THR A 126 -4.92 -0.27 -35.34
CA THR A 126 -6.00 -0.87 -36.14
C THR A 126 -6.94 0.16 -36.79
N GLU A 127 -6.85 1.43 -36.40
CA GLU A 127 -7.63 2.53 -37.00
C GLU A 127 -6.90 3.26 -38.16
N GLU A 128 -5.66 2.85 -38.49
CA GLU A 128 -4.92 3.29 -39.70
C GLU A 128 -4.93 2.22 -40.80
#